data_AF-A0A0E3PY75-F1
#
_entry.id   AF-A0A0E3PY75-F1
#
_cell.length_a   1.000
_cell.length_b   1.000
_cell.length_c   1.000
_cell.angle_alpha   90.00
_cell.angle_beta   90.00
_cell.angle_gamma   90.00
#
_symmetry.space_group_name_H-M   'P 1'
#
loop_
_entity.id
_entity.type
_entity.pdbx_description
1 polymer ?
#
loop_
_entity_poly.entity_id
_entity_poly.type
_entity_poly.pdbx_seq_one_letter_code
_entity_poly.pdbx_strand_id
1 'polypeptide(L)'
;MGLKKDFEGELPTFSEILANKICGGHNQHAIILFEGKTGTGKSYASLRLAYDCSLLFAHKLGGHPRDYFTLDNVGILTGEETLRIAKNIKPHGIYILDDAGAEGLSARKWQSEQNEVMTKLLQTFRTNNNLLIMSSPDKGFVDKIARTLIHYKITMTQAWFDKGISLGKLSMVKKIYTKDGSTNLYPFLRMHGIIFNYIQFCLPPKPLCDAYDAKRKKIERQMNLESIAKMEEGKAKEEEKAKKQEKKAEAEEARKINARMYKELVKSGVKAQDALKQASEATGVVLSMNSVLRDYNRFFSV
;
A
#
# COMPACT_ATOMS: atom_id res chain seq x y z
N MET A 1 -1.38 -7.60 -45.33
CA MET A 1 -2.79 -7.70 -44.88
C MET A 1 -3.16 -9.16 -44.85
N GLY A 2 -3.19 -9.78 -43.67
CA GLY A 2 -3.60 -11.19 -43.52
C GLY A 2 -5.11 -11.27 -43.35
N LEU A 3 -5.75 -12.09 -44.18
CA LEU A 3 -7.19 -12.33 -44.25
C LEU A 3 -7.78 -12.63 -42.86
N LYS A 4 -8.82 -11.88 -42.49
CA LYS A 4 -9.76 -12.27 -41.42
C LYS A 4 -10.45 -13.55 -41.90
N LYS A 5 -9.99 -14.71 -41.43
CA LYS A 5 -10.88 -15.86 -41.34
C LYS A 5 -11.82 -15.54 -40.18
N ASP A 6 -13.11 -15.46 -40.44
CA ASP A 6 -14.08 -15.45 -39.35
C ASP A 6 -13.85 -16.73 -38.55
N PHE A 7 -13.62 -16.57 -37.25
CA PHE A 7 -13.34 -17.69 -36.37
C PHE A 7 -14.64 -18.47 -36.16
N GLU A 8 -14.73 -19.68 -36.70
CA GLU A 8 -15.91 -20.55 -36.65
C GLU A 8 -16.05 -21.37 -35.35
N GLY A 9 -15.25 -21.07 -34.31
CA GLY A 9 -15.27 -21.76 -33.03
C GLY A 9 -15.93 -20.95 -31.90
N GLU A 10 -16.13 -21.59 -30.75
CA GLU A 10 -16.50 -20.88 -29.52
C GLU A 10 -15.38 -19.94 -29.07
N LEU A 11 -15.73 -18.68 -28.84
CA LEU A 11 -14.76 -17.69 -28.40
C LEU A 11 -14.30 -18.02 -26.98
N PRO A 12 -12.99 -18.14 -26.74
CA PRO A 12 -12.52 -18.43 -25.40
C PRO A 12 -12.84 -17.25 -24.49
N THR A 13 -13.36 -17.56 -23.32
CA THR A 13 -13.49 -16.66 -22.19
C THR A 13 -12.12 -16.16 -21.75
N PHE A 14 -12.08 -15.02 -21.06
CA PHE A 14 -10.82 -14.50 -20.52
C PHE A 14 -10.16 -15.49 -19.54
N SER A 15 -10.96 -16.21 -18.75
CA SER A 15 -10.48 -17.25 -17.84
C SER A 15 -9.78 -18.40 -18.59
N GLU A 16 -10.28 -18.80 -19.76
CA GLU A 16 -9.63 -19.81 -20.61
C GLU A 16 -8.33 -19.30 -21.22
N ILE A 17 -8.28 -18.03 -21.63
CA ILE A 17 -7.04 -17.41 -22.11
C ILE A 17 -5.96 -17.46 -21.03
N LEU A 18 -6.32 -17.13 -19.78
CA LEU A 18 -5.40 -17.19 -18.65
C LEU A 18 -4.99 -18.63 -18.33
N ALA A 19 -5.93 -19.57 -18.31
CA ALA A 19 -5.65 -20.97 -18.04
C ALA A 19 -4.74 -21.59 -19.11
N ASN A 20 -4.98 -21.32 -20.39
CA ASN A 20 -4.11 -21.77 -21.48
C ASN A 20 -2.70 -21.17 -21.37
N LYS A 21 -2.62 -19.89 -20.98
CA LYS A 21 -1.34 -19.20 -20.75
C LYS A 21 -0.54 -19.87 -19.63
N ILE A 22 -1.16 -20.03 -18.46
CA ILE A 22 -0.49 -20.42 -17.22
C ILE A 22 -0.21 -21.93 -17.17
N CYS A 23 -1.18 -22.74 -17.60
CA CYS A 23 -1.09 -24.21 -17.55
C CYS A 23 -0.46 -24.83 -18.80
N GLY A 24 -0.13 -24.04 -19.83
CA GLY A 24 0.32 -24.52 -21.15
C GLY A 24 1.76 -25.05 -21.22
N GLY A 25 2.44 -25.30 -20.10
CA GLY A 25 3.80 -25.89 -20.08
C GLY A 25 4.96 -24.95 -20.45
N HIS A 26 4.69 -23.69 -20.81
CA HIS A 26 5.71 -22.71 -21.23
C HIS A 26 6.25 -21.82 -20.10
N ASN A 27 6.13 -22.28 -18.86
CA ASN A 27 6.53 -21.57 -17.65
C ASN A 27 6.05 -20.09 -17.61
N GLN A 28 4.77 -19.84 -17.89
CA GLN A 28 4.19 -18.49 -17.88
C GLN A 28 3.35 -18.24 -16.62
N HIS A 29 3.20 -16.96 -16.27
CA HIS A 29 2.35 -16.48 -15.18
C HIS A 29 1.53 -15.30 -15.71
N ALA A 30 0.54 -14.84 -14.94
CA ALA A 30 -0.20 -13.63 -15.26
C ALA A 30 -0.38 -12.75 -14.03
N ILE A 31 -0.31 -11.43 -14.27
CA ILE A 31 -0.55 -10.39 -13.27
C ILE A 31 -1.61 -9.47 -13.85
N ILE A 32 -2.71 -9.31 -13.14
CA ILE A 32 -3.89 -8.58 -13.58
C ILE A 32 -4.16 -7.44 -12.61
N LEU A 33 -4.39 -6.24 -13.12
CA LEU A 33 -4.85 -5.10 -12.32
C LEU A 33 -6.29 -4.74 -12.66
N PHE A 34 -7.17 -4.83 -11.67
CA PHE A 34 -8.50 -4.23 -11.69
C PHE A 34 -8.40 -2.78 -11.21
N GLU A 35 -8.84 -1.85 -12.05
CA GLU A 35 -8.91 -0.42 -11.76
C GLU A 35 -10.35 0.07 -11.81
N GLY A 36 -10.70 1.05 -10.98
CA GLY A 36 -11.99 1.71 -11.02
C GLY A 36 -12.40 2.26 -9.67
N LYS A 37 -13.38 3.16 -9.66
CA LYS A 37 -13.89 3.78 -8.42
C LYS A 37 -14.42 2.75 -7.42
N THR A 38 -14.52 3.13 -6.15
CA THR A 38 -15.19 2.30 -5.13
C THR A 38 -16.62 2.01 -5.55
N GLY A 39 -17.10 0.78 -5.30
CA GLY A 39 -18.46 0.38 -5.67
C GLY A 39 -18.69 0.04 -7.15
N THR A 40 -17.64 -0.23 -7.94
CA THR A 40 -17.78 -0.67 -9.35
C THR A 40 -17.73 -2.20 -9.54
N GLY A 41 -17.73 -2.97 -8.44
CA GLY A 41 -17.72 -4.44 -8.50
C GLY A 41 -16.35 -5.10 -8.63
N LYS A 42 -15.23 -4.36 -8.48
CA LYS A 42 -13.86 -4.90 -8.60
C LYS A 42 -13.61 -6.17 -7.79
N SER A 43 -13.95 -6.15 -6.50
CA SER A 43 -13.71 -7.27 -5.58
C SER A 43 -14.48 -8.53 -5.98
N TYR A 44 -15.74 -8.39 -6.40
CA TYR A 44 -16.52 -9.53 -6.88
C TYR A 44 -16.08 -9.98 -8.27
N ALA A 45 -15.68 -9.07 -9.15
CA ALA A 45 -15.11 -9.42 -10.45
C ALA A 45 -13.80 -10.19 -10.32
N SER A 46 -12.92 -9.81 -9.38
CA SER A 46 -11.68 -10.53 -9.10
C SER A 46 -11.93 -11.91 -8.50
N LEU A 47 -12.85 -12.02 -7.53
CA LEU A 47 -13.29 -13.31 -6.98
C LEU A 47 -13.88 -14.22 -8.04
N ARG A 48 -14.71 -13.67 -8.93
CA ARG A 48 -15.33 -14.43 -10.02
C ARG A 48 -14.27 -14.98 -10.97
N LEU A 49 -13.35 -14.13 -11.41
CA LEU A 49 -12.26 -14.53 -12.30
C LEU A 49 -11.38 -15.61 -11.65
N ALA A 50 -11.03 -15.46 -10.37
CA ALA A 50 -10.25 -16.44 -9.64
C ALA A 50 -10.98 -17.79 -9.52
N TYR A 51 -12.29 -17.75 -9.21
CA TYR A 51 -13.12 -18.95 -9.15
C TYR A 51 -13.16 -19.67 -10.51
N ASP A 52 -13.47 -18.95 -11.58
CA ASP A 52 -13.54 -19.54 -12.93
C ASP A 52 -12.19 -20.12 -13.37
N CYS A 53 -11.08 -19.41 -13.10
CA CYS A 53 -9.73 -19.93 -13.35
C CYS A 53 -9.42 -21.17 -12.51
N SER A 54 -9.88 -21.25 -11.25
CA SER A 54 -9.62 -22.42 -10.39
C SER A 54 -10.28 -23.70 -10.94
N LEU A 55 -11.48 -23.58 -11.52
CA LEU A 55 -12.15 -24.68 -12.20
C LEU A 55 -11.35 -25.15 -13.41
N LEU A 56 -10.88 -24.20 -14.23
CA LEU A 56 -10.10 -24.49 -15.43
C LEU A 56 -8.71 -25.05 -15.12
N PHE A 57 -8.09 -24.61 -14.03
CA PHE A 57 -6.79 -25.12 -13.58
C PHE A 57 -6.94 -26.57 -13.12
N ALA A 58 -7.95 -26.89 -12.31
CA ALA A 58 -8.24 -28.25 -11.89
C ALA A 58 -8.56 -29.17 -13.09
N HIS A 59 -9.31 -28.67 -14.07
CA HIS A 59 -9.58 -29.43 -15.29
C HIS A 59 -8.32 -29.72 -16.11
N LYS A 60 -7.38 -28.77 -16.20
CA LYS A 60 -6.16 -28.90 -17.04
C LYS A 60 -5.00 -29.62 -16.36
N LEU A 61 -4.84 -29.42 -15.05
CA LEU A 61 -3.70 -29.89 -14.27
C LEU A 61 -4.07 -31.08 -13.35
N GLY A 62 -5.36 -31.41 -13.24
CA GLY A 62 -5.88 -32.38 -12.28
C GLY A 62 -6.16 -31.77 -10.91
N GLY A 63 -6.65 -32.59 -9.96
CA GLY A 63 -6.94 -32.16 -8.60
C GLY A 63 -8.29 -31.45 -8.42
N HIS A 64 -8.44 -30.74 -7.30
CA HIS A 64 -9.66 -30.04 -6.93
C HIS A 64 -9.49 -28.53 -7.09
N PRO A 65 -10.52 -27.74 -7.47
CA PRO A 65 -10.41 -26.28 -7.61
C PRO A 65 -9.84 -25.56 -6.37
N ARG A 66 -10.11 -26.10 -5.18
CA ARG A 66 -9.57 -25.60 -3.90
C ARG A 66 -8.05 -25.76 -3.75
N ASP A 67 -7.42 -26.62 -4.52
CA ASP A 67 -5.96 -26.75 -4.53
C ASP A 67 -5.30 -25.51 -5.15
N TYR A 68 -6.04 -24.80 -6.02
CA TYR A 68 -5.58 -23.62 -6.74
C TYR A 68 -6.07 -22.31 -6.13
N PHE A 69 -7.30 -22.28 -5.61
CA PHE A 69 -7.90 -21.07 -5.06
C PHE A 69 -8.85 -21.33 -3.87
N THR A 70 -8.62 -20.60 -2.79
CA THR A 70 -9.48 -20.49 -1.62
C THR A 70 -9.46 -19.04 -1.10
N LEU A 71 -10.28 -18.73 -0.10
CA LEU A 71 -10.25 -17.43 0.56
C LEU A 71 -8.95 -17.12 1.30
N ASP A 72 -8.12 -18.14 1.59
CA ASP A 72 -6.81 -17.91 2.17
C ASP A 72 -5.85 -17.23 1.19
N ASN A 73 -6.07 -17.45 -0.11
CA ASN A 73 -5.32 -16.80 -1.18
C ASN A 73 -5.74 -15.34 -1.43
N VAL A 74 -6.75 -14.84 -0.72
CA VAL A 74 -7.22 -13.46 -0.81
C VAL A 74 -6.61 -12.65 0.34
N GLY A 75 -5.80 -11.65 0.00
CA GLY A 75 -5.20 -10.71 0.93
C GLY A 75 -5.85 -9.35 0.73
N ILE A 76 -6.46 -8.83 1.80
CA ILE A 76 -6.99 -7.47 1.85
C ILE A 76 -5.84 -6.61 2.36
N LEU A 77 -5.38 -5.63 1.58
CA LEU A 77 -4.01 -5.09 1.66
C LEU A 77 -3.63 -4.41 2.99
N THR A 78 -3.25 -5.25 3.94
CA THR A 78 -2.32 -4.95 5.03
C THR A 78 -0.95 -5.54 4.69
N GLY A 79 0.11 -5.03 5.33
CA GLY A 79 1.45 -5.60 5.19
C GLY A 79 1.50 -7.07 5.65
N GLU A 80 0.75 -7.40 6.70
CA GLU A 80 0.65 -8.75 7.25
C GLU A 80 -0.02 -9.73 6.28
N GLU A 81 -1.13 -9.33 5.64
CA GLU A 81 -1.83 -10.16 4.66
C GLU A 81 -0.96 -10.41 3.41
N THR A 82 -0.19 -9.40 3.00
CA THR A 82 0.78 -9.54 1.90
C THR A 82 1.87 -10.55 2.25
N LEU A 83 2.43 -10.47 3.47
CA LEU A 83 3.42 -11.42 3.97
C LEU A 83 2.83 -12.83 4.12
N ARG A 84 1.58 -12.96 4.57
CA ARG A 84 0.86 -14.23 4.70
C ARG A 84 0.73 -14.92 3.33
N ILE A 85 0.39 -14.16 2.29
CA ILE A 85 0.36 -14.68 0.93
C ILE A 85 1.76 -15.07 0.46
N ALA A 86 2.75 -14.20 0.64
CA ALA A 86 4.14 -14.46 0.22
C ALA A 86 4.68 -15.78 0.78
N LYS A 87 4.38 -16.09 2.05
CA LYS A 87 4.82 -17.32 2.72
C LYS A 87 4.12 -18.59 2.21
N ASN A 88 2.96 -18.46 1.60
CA ASN A 88 2.11 -19.58 1.18
C ASN A 88 1.96 -19.66 -0.35
N ILE A 89 2.92 -19.12 -1.11
CA ILE A 89 2.92 -19.24 -2.58
C ILE A 89 3.16 -20.69 -2.98
N LYS A 90 2.23 -21.26 -3.75
CA LYS A 90 2.28 -22.61 -4.30
C LYS A 90 2.35 -22.55 -5.82
N PRO A 91 2.94 -23.55 -6.49
CA PRO A 91 2.86 -23.67 -7.95
C PRO A 91 1.41 -23.61 -8.43
N HIS A 92 1.14 -22.84 -9.48
CA HIS A 92 -0.19 -22.66 -10.07
C HIS A 92 -1.27 -22.08 -9.16
N GLY A 93 -0.93 -21.61 -7.96
CA GLY A 93 -1.87 -20.92 -7.08
C GLY A 93 -2.40 -19.61 -7.69
N ILE A 94 -3.65 -19.30 -7.39
CA ILE A 94 -4.35 -18.07 -7.78
C ILE A 94 -4.46 -17.19 -6.54
N TYR A 95 -4.00 -15.94 -6.62
CA TYR A 95 -3.93 -15.02 -5.49
C TYR A 95 -4.59 -13.70 -5.81
N ILE A 96 -5.32 -13.15 -4.84
CA ILE A 96 -5.95 -11.82 -4.94
C ILE A 96 -5.34 -10.90 -3.89
N LEU A 97 -4.86 -9.74 -4.33
CA LEU A 97 -4.47 -8.62 -3.49
C LEU A 97 -5.51 -7.50 -3.68
N ASP A 98 -6.50 -7.44 -2.80
CA ASP A 98 -7.63 -6.53 -2.90
C ASP A 98 -7.39 -5.22 -2.15
N ASP A 99 -7.77 -4.11 -2.78
CA ASP A 99 -7.63 -2.72 -2.32
C ASP A 99 -6.20 -2.22 -2.10
N ALA A 100 -5.37 -2.43 -3.11
CA ALA A 100 -3.93 -2.24 -3.01
C ALA A 100 -3.49 -0.78 -2.82
N GLY A 101 -4.40 0.16 -3.02
CA GLY A 101 -4.14 1.60 -2.91
C GLY A 101 -4.31 2.22 -1.52
N ALA A 102 -4.93 1.52 -0.56
CA ALA A 102 -5.27 2.11 0.74
C ALA A 102 -4.06 2.32 1.66
N GLU A 103 -3.15 1.34 1.78
CA GLU A 103 -1.98 1.47 2.68
C GLU A 103 -0.68 0.81 2.20
N GLY A 104 -0.76 -0.26 1.39
CA GLY A 104 0.37 -1.15 1.05
C GLY A 104 1.10 -0.88 -0.27
N LEU A 105 0.49 -0.19 -1.25
CA LEU A 105 1.17 0.21 -2.51
C LEU A 105 1.25 1.71 -2.73
N SER A 106 0.81 2.52 -1.75
CA SER A 106 0.79 3.98 -1.90
C SER A 106 2.17 4.49 -2.33
N ALA A 107 2.24 5.15 -3.49
CA ALA A 107 3.46 5.72 -4.06
C ALA A 107 4.20 6.67 -3.09
N ARG A 108 3.56 7.07 -1.99
CA ARG A 108 4.07 7.97 -0.95
C ARG A 108 4.88 7.26 0.15
N LYS A 109 4.81 5.93 0.30
CA LYS A 109 5.60 5.14 1.27
C LYS A 109 6.81 4.44 0.61
N TRP A 110 7.51 5.18 -0.26
CA TRP A 110 8.60 4.70 -1.16
C TRP A 110 9.73 3.91 -0.47
N GLN A 111 9.94 4.07 0.85
CA GLN A 111 11.00 3.39 1.61
C GLN A 111 10.52 2.31 2.60
N SER A 112 9.23 1.95 2.63
CA SER A 112 8.76 0.95 3.60
C SER A 112 9.14 -0.47 3.20
N GLU A 113 9.51 -1.31 4.18
CA GLU A 113 9.79 -2.75 4.03
C GLU A 113 8.71 -3.50 3.21
N GLN A 114 7.47 -2.99 3.24
CA GLN A 114 6.33 -3.52 2.49
C GLN A 114 6.50 -3.46 0.96
N ASN A 115 7.12 -2.41 0.41
CA ASN A 115 7.36 -2.30 -1.03
C ASN A 115 8.42 -3.30 -1.50
N GLU A 116 9.44 -3.54 -0.68
CA GLU A 116 10.48 -4.53 -0.97
C GLU A 116 9.87 -5.95 -0.94
N VAL A 117 9.07 -6.25 0.07
CA VAL A 117 8.31 -7.51 0.17
C VAL A 117 7.40 -7.70 -1.05
N MET A 118 6.66 -6.67 -1.45
CA MET A 118 5.78 -6.73 -2.61
C MET A 118 6.58 -6.99 -3.90
N THR A 119 7.70 -6.29 -4.10
CA THR A 119 8.53 -6.48 -5.28
C THR A 119 9.09 -7.90 -5.34
N LYS A 120 9.58 -8.43 -4.21
CA LYS A 120 10.02 -9.83 -4.10
C LYS A 120 8.87 -10.79 -4.42
N LEU A 121 7.69 -10.57 -3.85
CA LEU A 121 6.50 -11.38 -4.11
C LEU A 121 6.09 -11.37 -5.59
N LEU A 122 6.12 -10.21 -6.26
CA LEU A 122 5.82 -10.11 -7.70
C LEU A 122 6.85 -10.90 -8.54
N GLN A 123 8.10 -10.94 -8.12
CA GLN A 123 9.13 -11.76 -8.76
C GLN A 123 8.93 -13.25 -8.47
N THR A 124 8.51 -13.64 -7.27
CA THR A 124 8.22 -15.05 -6.92
C THR A 124 7.04 -15.62 -7.70
N PHE A 125 6.00 -14.81 -7.96
CA PHE A 125 4.88 -15.26 -8.80
C PHE A 125 5.28 -15.64 -10.23
N ARG A 126 6.38 -15.06 -10.73
CA ARG A 126 6.92 -15.39 -12.05
C ARG A 126 7.47 -16.81 -12.13
N THR A 127 8.10 -17.31 -11.07
CA THR A 127 8.77 -18.62 -11.08
C THR A 127 7.82 -19.79 -10.82
N ASN A 128 6.63 -19.52 -10.27
CA ASN A 128 5.69 -20.53 -9.79
C ASN A 128 4.41 -20.64 -10.66
N ASN A 129 4.40 -20.06 -11.86
CA ASN A 129 3.25 -20.12 -12.79
C ASN A 129 1.94 -19.67 -12.15
N ASN A 130 1.97 -18.57 -11.40
CA ASN A 130 0.80 -18.12 -10.67
C ASN A 130 -0.10 -17.18 -11.47
N LEU A 131 -1.33 -17.06 -11.00
CA LEU A 131 -2.22 -15.95 -11.34
C LEU A 131 -2.26 -14.98 -10.14
N LEU A 132 -1.76 -13.77 -10.33
CA LEU A 132 -1.93 -12.68 -9.37
C LEU A 132 -2.98 -11.70 -9.89
N ILE A 133 -3.98 -11.42 -9.08
CA ILE A 133 -5.00 -10.40 -9.34
C ILE A 133 -4.87 -9.32 -8.28
N MET A 134 -4.66 -8.08 -8.71
CA MET A 134 -4.61 -6.92 -7.83
C MET A 134 -5.80 -6.02 -8.12
N SER A 135 -6.32 -5.32 -7.13
CA SER A 135 -7.30 -4.25 -7.35
C SER A 135 -6.81 -2.93 -6.76
N SER A 136 -7.10 -1.81 -7.42
CA SER A 136 -6.77 -0.47 -6.94
C SER A 136 -7.83 0.53 -7.40
N PRO A 137 -8.11 1.61 -6.63
CA PRO A 137 -8.93 2.72 -7.11
C PRO A 137 -8.37 3.36 -8.39
N ASP A 138 -7.06 3.53 -8.44
CA ASP A 138 -6.32 4.13 -9.56
C ASP A 138 -4.94 3.46 -9.73
N LYS A 139 -4.45 3.34 -10.95
CA LYS A 139 -3.11 2.80 -11.24
C LYS A 139 -1.98 3.60 -10.58
N GLY A 140 -2.19 4.89 -10.35
CA GLY A 140 -1.28 5.81 -9.68
C GLY A 140 -0.93 5.36 -8.26
N PHE A 141 -1.83 4.62 -7.62
CA PHE A 141 -1.63 4.08 -6.28
C PHE A 141 -0.89 2.74 -6.27
N VAL A 142 -0.54 2.19 -7.43
CA VAL A 142 0.32 1.02 -7.55
C VAL A 142 1.74 1.50 -7.83
N ASP A 143 2.73 0.96 -7.12
CA ASP A 143 4.14 1.31 -7.32
C ASP A 143 4.58 1.17 -8.80
N LYS A 144 5.55 1.99 -9.22
CA LYS A 144 6.04 2.01 -10.61
C LYS A 144 6.59 0.65 -11.06
N ILE A 145 7.31 -0.07 -10.20
CA ILE A 145 7.87 -1.40 -10.50
C ILE A 145 6.71 -2.39 -10.68
N ALA A 146 5.77 -2.41 -9.72
CA ALA A 146 4.59 -3.26 -9.81
C ALA A 146 3.79 -2.99 -11.10
N ARG A 147 3.62 -1.72 -11.51
CA ARG A 147 2.97 -1.36 -12.78
C ARG A 147 3.65 -1.91 -14.02
N THR A 148 4.97 -2.09 -14.00
CA THR A 148 5.71 -2.63 -15.15
C THR A 148 5.59 -4.15 -15.29
N LEU A 149 5.20 -4.84 -14.22
CA LEU A 149 5.04 -6.31 -14.19
C LEU A 149 3.61 -6.76 -14.53
N ILE A 150 2.64 -5.83 -14.57
CA ILE A 150 1.26 -6.12 -14.96
C ILE A 150 1.21 -6.58 -16.41
N HIS A 151 0.46 -7.65 -16.68
CA HIS A 151 0.22 -8.18 -18.02
C HIS A 151 -1.13 -7.72 -18.59
N TYR A 152 -2.15 -7.67 -17.73
CA TYR A 152 -3.50 -7.29 -18.10
C TYR A 152 -4.05 -6.23 -17.15
N LYS A 153 -4.79 -5.28 -17.71
CA LYS A 153 -5.51 -4.25 -16.99
C LYS A 153 -6.99 -4.36 -17.33
N ILE A 154 -7.83 -4.37 -16.30
CA ILE A 154 -9.28 -4.35 -16.42
C ILE A 154 -9.76 -3.07 -15.76
N THR A 155 -10.31 -2.15 -16.56
CA THR A 155 -10.91 -0.92 -16.03
C THR A 155 -12.40 -1.14 -15.87
N MET A 156 -12.89 -1.23 -14.64
CA MET A 156 -14.32 -1.40 -14.36
C MET A 156 -15.07 -0.13 -14.76
N THR A 157 -16.04 -0.27 -15.66
CA THR A 157 -16.76 0.86 -16.26
C THR A 157 -18.21 0.95 -15.82
N GLN A 158 -18.93 -0.17 -15.83
CA GLN A 158 -20.37 -0.23 -15.56
C GLN A 158 -20.67 -1.39 -14.62
N ALA A 159 -21.66 -1.20 -13.75
CA ALA A 159 -22.17 -2.24 -12.87
C ALA A 159 -23.69 -2.21 -12.88
N TRP A 160 -24.29 -3.34 -13.21
CA TRP A 160 -25.72 -3.63 -13.10
C TRP A 160 -25.91 -4.63 -11.97
N PHE A 161 -25.84 -4.12 -10.73
CA PHE A 161 -25.91 -4.96 -9.54
C PHE A 161 -27.25 -5.65 -9.37
N ASP A 162 -28.33 -5.03 -9.85
CA ASP A 162 -29.67 -5.60 -9.97
C ASP A 162 -29.68 -6.89 -10.81
N LYS A 163 -28.82 -6.96 -11.83
CA LYS A 163 -28.66 -8.13 -12.71
C LYS A 163 -27.49 -9.02 -12.30
N GLY A 164 -26.77 -8.68 -11.24
CA GLY A 164 -25.57 -9.39 -10.81
C GLY A 164 -24.41 -9.34 -11.81
N ILE A 165 -24.32 -8.28 -12.62
CA ILE A 165 -23.35 -8.14 -13.70
C ILE A 165 -22.48 -6.89 -13.50
N SER A 166 -21.19 -7.02 -13.76
CA SER A 166 -20.27 -5.89 -13.90
C SER A 166 -19.44 -6.00 -15.18
N LEU A 167 -19.10 -4.85 -15.77
CA LEU A 167 -18.39 -4.76 -17.04
C LEU A 167 -17.04 -4.09 -16.84
N GLY A 168 -15.99 -4.71 -17.38
CA GLY A 168 -14.63 -4.20 -17.36
C GLY A 168 -14.04 -4.08 -18.76
N LYS A 169 -13.41 -2.95 -19.06
CA LYS A 169 -12.63 -2.77 -20.28
C LYS A 169 -11.28 -3.49 -20.14
N LEU A 170 -11.03 -4.48 -20.99
CA LEU A 170 -9.81 -5.27 -20.98
C LEU A 170 -8.73 -4.62 -21.86
N SER A 171 -7.51 -4.56 -21.34
CA SER A 171 -6.34 -4.15 -22.09
C SER A 171 -5.12 -4.97 -21.65
N MET A 172 -4.25 -5.30 -22.60
CA MET A 172 -2.90 -5.77 -22.24
C MET A 172 -2.05 -4.57 -21.82
N VAL A 173 -1.00 -4.81 -21.04
CA VAL A 173 0.00 -3.79 -20.72
C VAL A 173 1.29 -4.13 -21.46
N LYS A 174 1.75 -3.22 -22.32
CA LYS A 174 3.02 -3.35 -23.03
C LYS A 174 3.87 -2.12 -22.79
N LYS A 175 5.09 -2.30 -22.30
CA LYS A 175 6.05 -1.21 -22.14
C LYS A 175 6.83 -1.05 -23.44
N ILE A 176 6.84 0.16 -24.00
CA ILE A 176 7.72 0.52 -25.11
C ILE A 176 8.83 1.42 -24.58
N TYR A 177 10.05 1.10 -24.98
CA TYR A 177 11.22 1.94 -24.75
C TYR A 177 11.40 2.85 -25.96
N THR A 178 11.23 4.16 -25.75
CA THR A 178 11.49 5.19 -26.74
C THR A 178 12.71 6.01 -26.33
N LYS A 179 13.32 6.75 -27.27
CA LYS A 179 14.48 7.61 -26.97
C LYS A 179 14.19 8.64 -25.87
N ASP A 180 12.93 9.07 -25.74
CA ASP A 180 12.47 10.09 -24.78
C ASP A 180 11.94 9.51 -23.46
N GLY A 181 12.06 8.20 -23.25
CA GLY A 181 11.62 7.51 -22.03
C GLY A 181 10.80 6.25 -22.31
N SER A 182 10.24 5.67 -21.25
CA SER A 182 9.41 4.47 -21.36
C SER A 182 7.93 4.78 -21.16
N THR A 183 7.08 4.43 -22.13
CA THR A 183 5.63 4.62 -22.05
C THR A 183 4.91 3.28 -22.05
N ASN A 184 3.89 3.15 -21.21
CA ASN A 184 3.01 1.97 -21.20
C ASN A 184 1.90 2.15 -22.24
N LEU A 185 1.84 1.25 -23.22
CA LEU A 185 0.70 1.08 -24.11
C LEU A 185 -0.31 0.11 -23.53
N TYR A 186 -1.58 0.38 -23.85
CA TYR A 186 -2.71 -0.45 -23.45
C TYR A 186 -3.45 -1.02 -24.67
N PRO A 187 -2.79 -1.89 -25.48
CA PRO A 187 -3.47 -2.48 -26.63
C PRO A 187 -4.57 -3.44 -26.16
N PHE A 188 -5.67 -3.49 -26.90
CA PHE A 188 -6.68 -4.51 -26.69
C PHE A 188 -6.10 -5.92 -26.86
N LEU A 189 -6.60 -6.86 -26.07
CA LEU A 189 -6.30 -8.26 -26.27
C LEU A 189 -6.91 -8.71 -27.61
N ARG A 190 -6.10 -9.36 -28.44
CA ARG A 190 -6.50 -9.88 -29.74
C ARG A 190 -6.22 -11.36 -29.81
N MET A 191 -7.21 -12.15 -30.22
CA MET A 191 -7.07 -13.58 -30.39
C MET A 191 -7.98 -14.03 -31.53
N HIS A 192 -7.46 -14.87 -32.43
CA HIS A 192 -8.15 -15.33 -33.64
C HIS A 192 -8.82 -14.17 -34.44
N GLY A 193 -8.14 -13.03 -34.57
CA GLY A 193 -8.66 -11.87 -35.29
C GLY A 193 -9.70 -11.02 -34.54
N ILE A 194 -10.14 -11.43 -33.35
CA ILE A 194 -11.17 -10.77 -32.55
C ILE A 194 -10.56 -9.92 -31.45
N ILE A 195 -11.17 -8.77 -31.19
CA ILE A 195 -10.72 -7.79 -30.20
C ILE A 195 -11.57 -7.94 -28.93
N PHE A 196 -10.93 -8.34 -27.83
CA PHE A 196 -11.55 -8.40 -26.51
C PHE A 196 -11.48 -7.01 -25.86
N ASN A 197 -12.48 -6.18 -26.14
CA ASN A 197 -12.56 -4.81 -25.60
C ASN A 197 -13.19 -4.80 -24.20
N TYR A 198 -14.23 -5.59 -23.98
CA TYR A 198 -14.94 -5.69 -22.70
C TYR A 198 -15.02 -7.14 -22.22
N ILE A 199 -15.00 -7.31 -20.90
CA ILE A 199 -15.29 -8.56 -20.20
C ILE A 199 -16.48 -8.31 -19.29
N GLN A 200 -17.42 -9.25 -19.30
CA GLN A 200 -18.52 -9.32 -18.35
C GLN A 200 -18.15 -10.23 -17.18
N PHE A 201 -18.38 -9.77 -15.96
CA PHE A 201 -18.25 -10.55 -14.74
C PHE A 201 -19.61 -10.71 -14.09
N CYS A 202 -20.04 -11.96 -13.94
CA CYS A 202 -21.20 -12.31 -13.14
C CYS A 202 -20.81 -12.42 -11.65
N LEU A 203 -21.81 -12.48 -10.77
CA LEU A 203 -21.56 -12.72 -9.35
C LEU A 203 -20.75 -14.03 -9.13
N PRO A 204 -19.80 -14.02 -8.18
CA PRO A 204 -19.21 -15.25 -7.67
C PRO A 204 -20.27 -16.11 -6.94
N PRO A 205 -19.96 -17.39 -6.65
CA PRO A 205 -20.83 -18.22 -5.83
C PRO A 205 -21.13 -17.55 -4.49
N LYS A 206 -22.40 -17.55 -4.07
CA LYS A 206 -22.85 -16.88 -2.84
C LYS A 206 -22.04 -17.23 -1.59
N PRO A 207 -21.68 -18.52 -1.32
CA PRO A 207 -20.85 -18.85 -0.16
C PRO A 207 -19.47 -18.19 -0.17
N LEU A 208 -18.89 -17.98 -1.37
CA LEU A 208 -17.61 -17.30 -1.52
C LEU A 208 -17.75 -15.80 -1.24
N CYS A 209 -18.84 -15.17 -1.70
CA CYS A 209 -19.14 -13.77 -1.41
C CYS A 209 -19.33 -13.53 0.08
N ASP A 210 -20.19 -14.32 0.73
CA ASP A 210 -20.53 -14.16 2.15
C ASP A 210 -19.27 -14.29 3.03
N ALA A 211 -18.42 -15.28 2.76
CA ALA A 211 -17.20 -15.50 3.51
C ALA A 211 -16.12 -14.45 3.21
N TYR A 212 -16.03 -13.93 1.98
CA TYR A 212 -15.18 -12.79 1.65
C TYR A 212 -15.62 -11.53 2.41
N ASP A 213 -16.92 -11.21 2.42
CA ASP A 213 -17.43 -10.00 3.07
C ASP A 213 -17.27 -10.06 4.60
N ALA A 214 -17.42 -11.25 5.20
CA ALA A 214 -17.12 -11.46 6.61
C ALA A 214 -15.63 -11.21 6.92
N LYS A 215 -14.73 -11.73 6.08
CA LYS A 215 -13.28 -11.51 6.20
C LYS A 215 -12.93 -10.02 6.05
N ARG A 216 -13.52 -9.35 5.07
CA ARG A 216 -13.34 -7.92 4.80
C ARG A 216 -13.75 -7.06 5.96
N LYS A 217 -14.96 -7.24 6.49
CA LYS A 217 -15.46 -6.50 7.65
C LYS A 217 -14.57 -6.66 8.88
N LYS A 218 -14.01 -7.86 9.09
CA LYS A 218 -13.09 -8.13 10.20
C LYS A 218 -11.80 -7.32 10.05
N ILE A 219 -11.19 -7.33 8.87
CA ILE A 219 -9.93 -6.61 8.59
C ILE A 219 -10.15 -5.10 8.62
N GLU A 220 -11.22 -4.59 8.02
CA GLU A 220 -11.57 -3.15 8.07
C GLU A 220 -11.76 -2.65 9.51
N ARG A 221 -12.45 -3.44 10.35
CA ARG A 221 -12.60 -3.11 11.77
C ARG A 221 -11.25 -3.05 12.49
N GLN A 222 -10.34 -4.00 12.22
CA GLN A 222 -9.02 -4.01 12.81
C GLN A 222 -8.19 -2.79 12.38
N MET A 223 -8.16 -2.46 11.08
CA MET A 223 -7.44 -1.29 10.56
C MET A 223 -7.94 0.03 11.16
N ASN A 224 -9.26 0.17 11.32
CA ASN A 224 -9.85 1.36 11.95
C ASN A 224 -9.39 1.50 13.41
N LEU A 225 -9.37 0.40 14.18
CA LEU A 225 -8.91 0.42 15.57
C LEU A 225 -7.41 0.77 15.67
N GLU A 226 -6.57 0.19 14.81
CA GLU A 226 -5.13 0.49 14.76
C GLU A 226 -4.85 1.94 14.36
N SER A 227 -5.64 2.48 13.43
CA SER A 227 -5.54 3.87 13.00
C SER A 227 -5.89 4.84 14.11
N ILE A 228 -6.96 4.57 14.87
CA ILE A 228 -7.35 5.36 16.04
C ILE A 228 -6.25 5.32 17.09
N ALA A 229 -5.73 4.14 17.43
CA ALA A 229 -4.65 3.99 18.41
C ALA A 229 -3.39 4.78 18.01
N LYS A 230 -2.97 4.73 16.73
CA LYS A 230 -1.83 5.50 16.23
C LYS A 230 -2.06 7.01 16.31
N MET A 231 -3.29 7.48 16.09
CA MET A 231 -3.63 8.90 16.24
C MET A 231 -3.57 9.34 17.71
N GLU A 232 -4.05 8.51 18.63
CA GLU A 232 -3.99 8.77 20.07
C GLU A 232 -2.55 8.79 20.60
N GLU A 233 -1.72 7.82 20.20
CA GLU A 233 -0.29 7.83 20.53
C GLU A 233 0.45 9.04 19.95
N GLY A 234 0.09 9.46 18.73
CA GLY A 234 0.65 10.66 18.10
C GLY A 234 0.37 11.92 18.91
N LYS A 235 -0.88 12.11 19.34
CA LYS A 235 -1.29 13.22 20.20
C LYS A 235 -0.57 13.20 21.55
N ALA A 236 -0.49 12.04 22.19
CA ALA A 236 0.21 11.90 23.47
C ALA A 236 1.71 12.28 23.36
N LYS A 237 2.38 11.87 22.27
CA LYS A 237 3.79 12.22 22.00
C LYS A 237 3.97 13.71 21.70
N GLU A 238 3.01 14.34 21.02
CA GLU A 238 3.02 15.79 20.78
C GLU A 238 2.82 16.58 22.08
N GLU A 239 1.88 16.19 22.92
CA GLU A 239 1.66 16.81 24.24
C GLU A 239 2.89 16.66 25.16
N GLU A 240 3.55 15.50 25.14
CA GLU A 240 4.77 15.28 25.92
C GLU A 240 5.93 16.16 25.41
N LYS A 241 6.07 16.31 24.08
CA LYS A 241 7.06 17.21 23.47
C LYS A 241 6.78 18.67 23.80
N ALA A 242 5.52 19.10 23.75
CA ALA A 242 5.11 20.45 24.10
C ALA A 242 5.45 20.76 25.57
N LYS A 243 5.08 19.87 26.51
CA LYS A 243 5.43 20.01 27.94
C LYS A 243 6.94 20.04 28.18
N LYS A 244 7.73 19.25 27.43
CA LYS A 244 9.21 19.28 27.52
C LYS A 244 9.80 20.56 26.96
N GLN A 245 9.23 21.14 25.90
CA GLN A 245 9.67 22.41 25.34
C GLN A 245 9.32 23.58 26.26
N GLU A 246 8.12 23.59 26.83
CA GLU A 246 7.66 24.60 27.79
C GLU A 246 8.56 24.63 29.03
N LYS A 247 8.82 23.47 29.65
CA LYS A 247 9.77 23.37 30.77
C LYS A 247 11.20 23.80 30.43
N LYS A 248 11.65 23.56 29.19
CA LYS A 248 12.97 24.02 28.73
C LYS A 248 13.00 25.54 28.56
N ALA A 249 11.94 26.13 28.00
CA ALA A 249 11.82 27.57 27.83
C ALA A 249 11.78 28.29 29.20
N GLU A 250 10.98 27.79 30.14
CA GLU A 250 10.93 28.31 31.52
C GLU A 250 12.31 28.24 32.20
N ALA A 251 13.02 27.12 32.06
CA ALA A 251 14.36 26.97 32.63
C ALA A 251 15.39 27.89 31.96
N GLU A 252 15.31 28.11 30.64
CA GLU A 252 16.19 29.02 29.92
C GLU A 252 15.94 30.49 30.29
N GLU A 253 14.67 30.87 30.48
CA GLU A 253 14.28 32.21 30.93
C GLU A 253 14.72 32.48 32.38
N ALA A 254 14.55 31.51 33.28
CA ALA A 254 15.06 31.61 34.66
C ALA A 254 16.59 31.77 34.69
N ARG A 255 17.33 31.06 33.83
CA ARG A 255 18.79 31.23 33.67
C ARG A 255 19.16 32.59 33.13
N LYS A 256 18.40 33.13 32.17
CA LYS A 256 18.60 34.46 31.62
C LYS A 256 18.41 35.55 32.68
N ILE A 257 17.36 35.45 33.51
CA ILE A 257 17.11 36.37 34.62
C ILE A 257 18.23 36.28 35.67
N ASN A 258 18.64 35.06 36.05
CA ASN A 258 19.74 34.83 37.00
C ASN A 258 21.05 35.49 36.53
N ALA A 259 21.40 35.30 35.26
CA ALA A 259 22.63 35.86 34.69
C ALA A 259 22.62 37.39 34.63
N ARG A 260 21.46 38.00 34.36
CA ARG A 260 21.30 39.46 34.39
C ARG A 260 21.41 40.01 35.80
N MET A 261 20.69 39.42 36.76
CA MET A 261 20.75 39.82 38.18
C MET A 261 22.17 39.74 38.73
N TYR A 262 22.88 38.63 38.45
CA TYR A 262 24.28 38.47 38.87
C TYR A 262 25.17 39.62 38.36
N LYS A 263 25.06 39.99 37.08
CA LYS A 263 25.86 41.07 36.49
C LYS A 263 25.50 42.45 37.04
N GLU A 264 24.22 42.71 37.27
CA GLU A 264 23.76 43.97 37.88
C GLU A 264 24.28 44.11 39.32
N LEU A 265 24.23 43.04 40.14
CA LEU A 265 24.76 43.03 41.51
C LEU A 265 26.29 43.21 41.58
N VAL A 266 27.02 42.58 40.66
CA VAL A 266 28.48 42.79 40.57
C VAL A 266 28.80 44.23 40.15
N LYS A 267 28.01 44.82 39.24
CA LYS A 267 28.18 46.23 38.80
C LYS A 267 27.88 47.22 39.94
N SER A 268 26.96 46.88 40.84
CA SER A 268 26.67 47.69 42.04
C SER A 268 27.69 47.50 43.18
N GLY A 269 28.78 46.75 42.96
CA GLY A 269 29.88 46.61 43.91
C GLY A 269 29.77 45.43 44.89
N VAL A 270 28.80 44.53 44.70
CA VAL A 270 28.69 43.30 45.50
C VAL A 270 29.80 42.32 45.09
N LYS A 271 30.45 41.68 46.06
CA LYS A 271 31.46 40.64 45.79
C LYS A 271 30.83 39.51 44.97
N ALA A 272 31.58 38.99 43.99
CA ALA A 272 31.08 38.01 43.02
C ALA A 272 30.45 36.76 43.67
N GLN A 273 30.99 36.27 44.79
CA GLN A 273 30.44 35.12 45.51
C GLN A 273 29.08 35.42 46.14
N ASP A 274 28.91 36.61 46.71
CA ASP A 274 27.65 37.03 47.35
C ASP A 274 26.58 37.37 46.30
N ALA A 275 26.98 37.99 45.19
CA ALA A 275 26.12 38.25 44.04
C ALA A 275 25.56 36.97 43.40
N LEU A 276 26.39 35.92 43.32
CA LEU A 276 25.97 34.60 42.81
C LEU A 276 24.95 33.95 43.75
N LYS A 277 25.18 34.03 45.07
CA LYS A 277 24.27 33.47 46.07
C LYS A 277 22.92 34.18 46.05
N GLN A 278 22.91 35.52 46.05
CA GLN A 278 21.67 36.31 46.00
C GLN A 278 20.88 36.10 44.70
N ALA A 279 21.55 36.05 43.54
CA ALA A 279 20.88 35.76 42.27
C ALA A 279 20.30 34.34 42.23
N SER A 280 21.00 33.35 42.80
CA SER A 280 20.54 31.97 42.87
C SER A 280 19.36 31.80 43.83
N GLU A 281 19.36 32.50 44.97
CA GLU A 281 18.25 32.51 45.93
C GLU A 281 16.99 33.18 45.34
N ALA A 282 17.15 34.27 44.59
CA ALA A 282 16.03 35.00 44.00
C ALA A 282 15.36 34.27 42.82
N THR A 283 16.13 33.49 42.05
CA THR A 283 15.64 32.81 40.84
C THR A 283 15.41 31.31 41.04
N GLY A 284 15.86 30.75 42.17
CA GLY A 284 15.83 29.31 42.44
C GLY A 284 16.79 28.48 41.57
N VAL A 285 17.64 29.12 40.76
CA VAL A 285 18.56 28.46 39.84
C VAL A 285 19.97 28.44 40.45
N VAL A 286 20.50 27.24 40.70
CA VAL A 286 21.87 27.05 41.21
C VAL A 286 22.82 26.81 40.04
N LEU A 287 23.77 27.73 39.83
CA LEU A 287 24.76 27.67 38.76
C LEU A 287 26.16 27.98 39.27
N SER A 288 27.17 27.49 38.54
CA SER A 288 28.55 27.91 38.76
C SER A 288 28.78 29.32 38.20
N MET A 289 29.73 30.07 38.77
CA MET A 289 30.09 31.41 38.29
C MET A 289 30.49 31.41 36.80
N ASN A 290 31.19 30.37 36.34
CA ASN A 290 31.56 30.20 34.92
C ASN A 290 30.33 29.97 34.02
N SER A 291 29.33 29.25 34.51
CA SER A 291 28.06 29.01 33.78
C SER A 291 27.26 30.30 33.65
N VAL A 292 27.16 31.09 34.73
CA VAL A 292 26.43 32.36 34.75
C VAL A 292 27.06 33.39 33.81
N LEU A 293 28.39 33.51 33.82
CA LEU A 293 29.11 34.40 32.89
C LEU A 293 28.93 33.97 31.43
N ARG A 294 28.95 32.66 31.16
CA ARG A 294 28.69 32.11 29.82
C ARG A 294 27.27 32.41 29.36
N ASP A 295 26.28 32.19 30.21
CA ASP A 295 24.88 32.46 29.90
C ASP A 295 24.65 33.97 29.69
N TYR A 296 25.26 34.84 30.51
CA TYR A 296 25.19 36.29 30.30
C TYR A 296 25.74 36.70 28.93
N ASN A 297 26.92 36.19 28.55
CA ASN A 297 27.49 36.49 27.24
C ASN A 297 26.61 35.92 26.12
N ARG A 298 26.11 34.70 26.27
CA ARG A 298 25.22 34.09 25.26
C ARG A 298 23.92 34.88 25.05
N PHE A 299 23.35 35.48 26.09
CA PHE A 299 22.06 36.17 26.00
C PHE A 299 22.15 37.69 25.83
N PHE A 300 23.25 38.33 26.22
CA PHE A 300 23.31 39.80 26.37
C PHE A 300 24.58 40.47 25.86
N SER A 301 25.63 39.75 25.45
CA SER A 301 26.74 40.40 24.73
C SER A 301 26.45 40.42 23.24
N VAL A 302 26.25 41.64 22.72
CA VAL A 302 26.33 41.97 21.29
C VAL A 302 27.77 42.31 20.96
#